data_AF-A0A0B5HF21-F1
#
_entry.id   AF-A0A0B5HF21-F1
#
_cell.length_a   1.000
_cell.length_b   1.000
_cell.length_c   1.000
_cell.angle_alpha   90.00
_cell.angle_beta   90.00
_cell.angle_gamma   90.00
#
_symmetry.space_group_name_H-M   'P 1'
#
loop_
_entity.id
_entity.type
_entity.pdbx_description
1 polymer ?
#
loop_
_entity_poly.entity_id
_entity_poly.type
_entity_poly.pdbx_seq_one_letter_code
_entity_poly.pdbx_strand_id
1 'polypeptide(L)'
;MNTFKRSLDNREKRSFQNRSKRSFPNRSKRSFRNKFKRSFRNKSKRIFHKRLPRIGSGDRINYKNMSLISRFISERGKILSRRVNRLTSKQQRLMTIAIKRARILSLVPFVTSDN
;
A
#
# COMPACT_ATOMS: atom_id res chain seq x y z
N MET A 1 45.49 9.58 1.06
CA MET A 1 44.62 9.34 2.23
C MET A 1 44.38 10.66 2.94
N ASN A 2 43.19 11.25 2.84
CA ASN A 2 42.80 12.42 3.65
C ASN A 2 41.59 12.04 4.49
N THR A 3 41.84 11.85 5.79
CA THR A 3 40.86 11.48 6.80
C THR A 3 40.15 12.71 7.34
N PHE A 4 38.83 12.63 7.36
CA PHE A 4 37.89 13.57 7.95
C PHE A 4 38.24 13.89 9.43
N LYS A 5 38.40 15.17 9.75
CA LYS A 5 38.19 15.71 11.10
C LYS A 5 37.54 17.08 10.96
N ARG A 6 36.22 17.15 11.14
CA ARG A 6 35.51 18.42 11.34
C ARG A 6 34.99 18.39 12.78
N SER A 7 35.49 19.35 13.56
CA SER A 7 35.33 19.47 15.01
C SER A 7 33.87 19.58 15.44
N LEU A 8 33.58 18.94 16.58
CA LEU A 8 32.32 18.98 17.30
C LEU A 8 32.24 20.22 18.20
N ASP A 9 32.37 21.42 17.65
CA ASP A 9 32.21 22.65 18.45
C ASP A 9 31.25 23.59 17.74
N ASN A 10 29.96 23.44 18.09
CA ASN A 10 28.94 24.50 18.09
C ASN A 10 27.53 23.91 18.35
N ARG A 11 27.36 23.11 19.40
CA ARG A 11 26.03 22.64 19.85
C ARG A 11 25.49 23.31 21.12
N GLU A 12 26.24 24.20 21.76
CA GLU A 12 25.86 24.71 23.10
C GLU A 12 25.39 26.18 23.16
N LYS A 13 25.02 26.83 22.06
CA LYS A 13 24.42 28.19 22.13
C LYS A 13 23.15 28.35 21.31
N ARG A 14 22.21 27.42 21.45
CA ARG A 14 20.79 27.71 21.17
C ARG A 14 20.04 27.69 22.49
N SER A 15 20.09 28.83 23.17
CA SER A 15 19.42 29.08 24.44
C SER A 15 17.94 28.70 24.38
N PHE A 16 17.49 28.02 25.43
CA PHE A 16 16.10 27.66 25.71
C PHE A 16 15.19 28.88 26.00
N GLN A 17 15.59 30.08 25.63
CA GLN A 17 14.88 31.34 25.92
C GLN A 17 13.97 31.81 24.77
N ASN A 18 13.99 31.14 23.61
CA ASN A 18 13.18 31.53 22.44
C ASN A 18 11.91 30.67 22.24
N ARG A 19 11.25 30.23 23.33
CA ARG A 19 9.92 29.57 23.25
C ARG A 19 8.75 30.57 23.29
N SER A 20 8.89 31.69 23.98
CA SER A 20 7.81 32.69 24.18
C SER A 20 7.49 33.53 22.94
N LYS A 21 8.36 33.55 21.93
CA LYS A 21 8.14 34.30 20.67
C LYS A 21 7.47 33.49 19.56
N ARG A 22 7.14 32.21 19.77
CA ARG A 22 6.27 31.48 18.85
C ARG A 22 4.83 31.79 19.22
N SER A 23 4.32 32.89 18.67
CA SER A 23 2.88 33.15 18.66
C SER A 23 2.20 32.04 17.87
N PHE A 24 1.64 31.06 18.59
CA PHE A 24 0.73 30.11 17.96
C PHE A 24 -0.45 30.93 17.40
N PRO A 25 -0.74 30.85 16.10
CA PRO A 25 -1.82 31.64 15.52
C PRO A 25 -3.11 31.32 16.28
N ASN A 26 -3.78 32.37 16.78
CA ASN A 26 -4.96 32.28 17.63
C ASN A 26 -6.03 31.43 16.92
N ARG A 27 -6.33 30.23 17.45
CA ARG A 27 -7.16 29.21 16.79
C ARG A 27 -8.59 29.70 16.52
N SER A 28 -9.06 30.68 17.29
CA SER A 28 -10.37 31.32 17.18
C SER A 28 -10.53 32.23 15.95
N LYS A 29 -9.43 32.66 15.30
CA LYS A 29 -9.47 33.50 14.09
C LYS A 29 -9.33 32.73 12.78
N ARG A 30 -9.21 31.39 12.82
CA ARG A 30 -9.41 30.58 11.61
C ARG A 30 -10.89 30.63 11.27
N SER A 31 -11.28 31.58 10.43
CA SER A 31 -12.58 31.50 9.77
C SER A 31 -12.67 30.13 9.13
N PHE A 32 -13.70 29.36 9.49
CA PHE A 32 -14.05 28.17 8.75
C PHE A 32 -14.36 28.66 7.34
N ARG A 33 -13.38 28.58 6.44
CA ARG A 33 -13.56 28.97 5.05
C ARG A 33 -14.77 28.21 4.54
N ASN A 34 -15.87 28.92 4.28
CA ASN A 34 -17.12 28.34 3.84
C ASN A 34 -16.87 27.50 2.57
N LYS A 35 -16.77 26.18 2.75
CA LYS A 35 -16.54 25.22 1.67
C LYS A 35 -17.68 25.18 0.65
N PHE A 36 -18.82 25.77 0.98
CA PHE A 36 -20.01 25.87 0.13
C PHE A 36 -19.79 26.64 -1.18
N LYS A 37 -18.71 27.42 -1.31
CA LYS A 37 -18.34 28.12 -2.56
C LYS A 37 -17.17 27.48 -3.33
N ARG A 38 -16.71 26.27 -2.96
CA ARG A 38 -15.95 25.48 -3.93
C ARG A 38 -16.97 24.96 -4.92
N SER A 39 -17.23 25.76 -5.96
CA SER A 39 -18.03 25.35 -7.10
C SER A 39 -17.66 23.92 -7.44
N PHE A 40 -18.68 23.06 -7.56
CA PHE A 40 -18.53 21.72 -8.07
C PHE A 40 -18.00 21.87 -9.50
N ARG A 41 -16.69 22.04 -9.64
CA ARG A 41 -16.04 22.05 -10.94
C ARG A 41 -16.40 20.71 -11.53
N ASN A 42 -17.23 20.72 -12.57
CA ASN A 42 -17.71 19.58 -13.33
C ASN A 42 -16.48 18.82 -13.86
N LYS A 43 -15.85 18.06 -12.99
CA LYS A 43 -14.74 17.20 -13.33
C LYS A 43 -15.43 16.03 -13.99
N SER A 44 -15.37 16.02 -15.32
CA SER A 44 -15.89 14.93 -16.15
C SER A 44 -15.62 13.62 -15.42
N LYS A 45 -16.70 12.86 -15.16
CA LYS A 45 -16.61 11.58 -14.45
C LYS A 45 -15.54 10.78 -15.17
N ARG A 46 -14.34 10.69 -14.60
CA ARG A 46 -13.28 9.86 -15.16
C ARG A 46 -13.86 8.46 -15.19
N ILE A 47 -14.18 7.99 -16.39
CA ILE A 47 -14.74 6.66 -16.60
C ILE A 47 -13.61 5.71 -16.17
N PHE A 48 -13.70 5.21 -14.94
CA PHE A 48 -12.82 4.14 -14.50
C PHE A 48 -13.24 2.91 -15.28
N HIS A 49 -12.62 2.69 -16.45
CA HIS A 49 -12.78 1.46 -17.20
C HIS A 49 -12.34 0.31 -16.30
N LYS A 50 -13.32 -0.40 -15.75
CA LYS A 50 -13.12 -1.52 -14.85
C LYS A 50 -12.60 -2.66 -15.71
N ARG A 51 -11.28 -2.83 -15.73
CA ARG A 51 -10.64 -3.92 -16.49
C ARG A 51 -11.23 -5.25 -16.04
N LEU A 52 -11.60 -6.08 -17.01
CA LEU A 52 -12.18 -7.39 -16.77
C LEU A 52 -11.21 -8.27 -15.97
N PRO A 53 -11.71 -9.09 -15.04
CA PRO A 53 -10.87 -10.01 -14.28
C PRO A 53 -10.26 -11.07 -15.19
N ARG A 54 -9.02 -11.48 -14.87
CA ARG A 54 -8.31 -12.55 -15.61
C ARG A 54 -8.95 -13.93 -15.48
N ILE A 55 -9.83 -14.13 -14.49
CA ILE A 55 -10.52 -15.41 -14.23
C ILE A 55 -11.98 -15.26 -14.65
N GLY A 56 -12.45 -16.18 -15.51
CA GLY A 56 -13.85 -16.31 -15.91
C GLY A 56 -14.71 -16.97 -14.84
N SER A 57 -16.02 -16.78 -14.90
CA SER A 57 -16.99 -17.25 -13.90
C SER A 57 -17.02 -18.78 -13.70
N GLY A 58 -16.49 -19.56 -14.64
CA GLY A 58 -16.51 -21.03 -14.63
C GLY A 58 -15.39 -21.70 -13.84
N ASP A 59 -14.30 -20.98 -13.54
CA ASP A 59 -13.15 -21.59 -12.86
C ASP A 59 -13.40 -21.70 -11.35
N ARG A 60 -13.57 -22.93 -10.86
CA ARG A 60 -13.66 -23.22 -9.43
C ARG A 60 -12.29 -23.01 -8.78
N ILE A 61 -12.19 -22.03 -7.88
CA ILE A 61 -10.98 -21.71 -7.13
C ILE A 61 -10.79 -22.73 -6.00
N ASN A 62 -9.89 -23.70 -6.21
CA ASN A 62 -9.58 -24.77 -5.26
C ASN A 62 -8.07 -24.91 -5.05
N TYR A 63 -7.66 -25.40 -3.87
CA TYR A 63 -6.24 -25.64 -3.53
C TYR A 63 -5.59 -26.74 -4.38
N LYS A 64 -6.40 -27.63 -4.97
CA LYS A 64 -5.95 -28.70 -5.87
C LYS A 64 -5.51 -28.18 -7.25
N ASN A 65 -6.00 -27.00 -7.66
CA ASN A 65 -5.73 -26.44 -8.98
C ASN A 65 -4.41 -25.66 -8.97
N MET A 66 -3.28 -26.36 -8.95
CA MET A 66 -1.95 -25.74 -8.88
C MET A 66 -1.66 -24.79 -10.03
N SER A 67 -2.11 -25.09 -11.24
CA SER A 67 -1.93 -24.23 -12.42
C SER A 67 -2.60 -22.87 -12.27
N LEU A 68 -3.72 -22.79 -11.56
CA LEU A 68 -4.38 -21.52 -11.23
C LEU A 68 -3.62 -20.79 -10.12
N ILE A 69 -3.25 -21.51 -9.06
CA ILE A 69 -2.60 -20.92 -7.88
C ILE A 69 -1.21 -20.35 -8.21
N SER A 70 -0.41 -21.05 -9.01
CA SER A 70 0.94 -20.62 -9.39
C SER A 70 0.97 -19.26 -10.08
N ARG A 71 -0.09 -18.92 -10.84
CA ARG A 71 -0.22 -17.61 -11.52
C ARG A 71 -0.49 -16.44 -10.57
N PHE A 72 -0.90 -16.68 -9.33
CA PHE A 72 -1.27 -15.65 -8.36
C PHE A 72 -0.28 -15.51 -7.19
N ILE A 73 0.81 -16.27 -7.24
CA ILE A 73 1.95 -16.14 -6.32
C ILE A 73 3.13 -15.52 -7.07
N SER A 74 3.97 -14.78 -6.34
CA SER A 74 5.26 -14.36 -6.85
C SER A 74 6.21 -15.55 -6.88
N GLU A 75 7.32 -15.42 -7.61
CA GLU A 75 8.46 -16.34 -7.54
C GLU A 75 8.92 -16.58 -6.09
N ARG A 76 8.95 -15.52 -5.26
CA ARG A 76 9.28 -15.59 -3.83
C ARG A 76 8.27 -16.33 -2.94
N GLY A 77 7.23 -16.91 -3.52
CA GLY A 77 6.11 -17.54 -2.82
C GLY A 77 5.09 -16.58 -2.19
N LYS A 78 5.24 -15.24 -2.29
CA LYS A 78 4.28 -14.26 -1.74
C LYS A 78 2.99 -14.19 -2.55
N ILE A 79 1.85 -13.95 -1.90
CA ILE A 79 0.55 -13.79 -2.57
C ILE A 79 0.48 -12.41 -3.24
N LEU A 80 0.21 -12.37 -4.54
CA LEU A 80 0.08 -11.12 -5.28
C LEU A 80 -1.18 -10.34 -4.88
N SER A 81 -1.08 -9.02 -4.89
CA SER A 81 -2.20 -8.14 -4.52
C SER A 81 -3.32 -8.17 -5.55
N ARG A 82 -4.55 -7.88 -5.11
CA ARG A 82 -5.74 -7.80 -5.98
C ARG A 82 -5.55 -6.84 -7.16
N ARG A 83 -4.83 -5.73 -6.97
CA ARG A 83 -4.60 -4.69 -7.99
C ARG A 83 -3.76 -5.23 -9.15
N VAL A 84 -2.79 -6.09 -8.84
CA VAL A 84 -1.93 -6.76 -9.83
C VAL A 84 -2.70 -7.87 -10.54
N ASN A 85 -3.38 -8.72 -9.78
CA ASN A 85 -4.11 -9.87 -10.31
C ASN A 85 -5.38 -9.50 -11.09
N ARG A 86 -5.89 -8.28 -10.87
CA ARG A 86 -7.14 -7.76 -11.43
C ARG A 86 -8.37 -8.60 -11.08
N LEU A 87 -8.38 -9.24 -9.91
CA LEU A 87 -9.51 -10.05 -9.46
C LEU A 87 -10.61 -9.21 -8.80
N THR A 88 -11.83 -9.73 -8.80
CA THR A 88 -12.89 -9.22 -7.92
C THR A 88 -12.52 -9.46 -6.46
N SER A 89 -13.10 -8.68 -5.53
CA SER A 89 -12.82 -8.85 -4.10
C SER A 89 -13.22 -10.24 -3.59
N LYS A 90 -14.32 -10.81 -4.11
CA LYS A 90 -14.77 -12.17 -3.79
C LYS A 90 -13.76 -13.21 -4.26
N GLN A 91 -13.33 -13.14 -5.52
CA GLN A 91 -12.33 -14.05 -6.08
C GLN A 91 -11.00 -13.97 -5.32
N GLN A 92 -10.52 -12.78 -4.97
CA GLN A 92 -9.27 -12.64 -4.20
C GLN A 92 -9.35 -13.30 -2.82
N ARG A 93 -10.50 -13.19 -2.12
CA ARG A 93 -10.70 -13.86 -0.82
C ARG A 93 -10.65 -15.38 -0.98
N LEU A 94 -11.37 -15.92 -1.95
CA LEU A 94 -11.36 -17.36 -2.26
C LEU A 94 -9.95 -17.84 -2.64
N MET A 95 -9.23 -17.06 -3.46
CA MET A 95 -7.88 -17.41 -3.88
C MET A 95 -6.90 -17.39 -2.71
N THR A 96 -6.99 -16.39 -1.83
CA THR A 96 -6.19 -16.34 -0.60
C THR A 96 -6.43 -17.56 0.29
N ILE A 97 -7.68 -18.00 0.44
CA ILE A 97 -8.02 -19.19 1.23
C ILE A 97 -7.45 -20.45 0.57
N ALA A 98 -7.59 -20.59 -0.75
CA ALA A 98 -7.05 -21.73 -1.50
C ALA A 98 -5.52 -21.81 -1.39
N ILE A 99 -4.81 -20.69 -1.54
CA ILE A 99 -3.34 -20.64 -1.40
C ILE A 99 -2.91 -20.99 0.02
N LYS A 100 -3.60 -20.48 1.06
CA LYS A 100 -3.29 -20.83 2.45
C LYS A 100 -3.45 -22.32 2.72
N ARG A 101 -4.52 -22.94 2.19
CA ARG A 101 -4.72 -24.40 2.28
C ARG A 101 -3.61 -25.16 1.55
N ALA A 102 -3.25 -24.74 0.34
CA ALA A 102 -2.17 -25.35 -0.43
C ALA A 102 -0.81 -25.29 0.30
N ARG A 103 -0.54 -24.19 1.01
CA ARG A 103 0.68 -24.04 1.83
C ARG A 103 0.73 -24.98 3.03
N ILE A 104 -0.40 -25.18 3.72
CA ILE A 104 -0.49 -26.15 4.83
C ILE A 104 -0.21 -27.57 4.33
N LEU A 105 -0.65 -27.88 3.11
CA LEU A 105 -0.42 -29.15 2.44
C LEU A 105 0.95 -29.24 1.74
N SER A 106 1.84 -28.27 1.95
CA SER A 106 3.17 -28.20 1.32
C SER A 106 3.17 -28.20 -0.22
N LEU A 107 2.04 -27.89 -0.87
CA LEU A 107 1.94 -27.77 -2.34
C LEU A 107 2.58 -26.47 -2.86
N VAL A 108 2.69 -25.47 -2.00
CA VAL A 108 3.26 -24.15 -2.30
C VAL A 108 4.16 -23.73 -1.15
N PRO A 109 5.39 -23.25 -1.40
CA PRO A 109 6.30 -22.83 -0.35
C PRO A 109 5.84 -21.54 0.34
N PHE A 110 6.20 -21.41 1.62
CA PHE A 110 6.02 -20.16 2.37
C PHE A 110 7.08 -19.11 2.02
N VAL A 111 8.31 -19.57 1.84
CA VAL A 111 9.50 -18.78 1.49
C VAL A 111 10.32 -19.64 0.52
N THR A 112 10.74 -19.05 -0.60
CA THR A 112 11.75 -19.64 -1.48
C THR A 112 13.06 -18.89 -1.24
N SER A 113 14.18 -19.59 -1.21
CA SER A 113 15.49 -18.93 -1.18
C SER A 113 15.69 -18.13 -2.45
N ASP A 114 16.09 -16.88 -2.26
CA ASP A 114 16.55 -16.01 -3.34
C ASP A 114 17.95 -16.50 -3.70
N ASN A 115 18.08 -17.29 -4.77
CA ASN A 115 19.39 -17.62 -5.35
C ASN A 115 20.08 -16.37 -5.88
#